data_AF-A0A699WVT0-F1
#
_entry.id   AF-A0A699WVT0-F1
#
_cell.length_a   1.000
_cell.length_b   1.000
_cell.length_c   1.000
_cell.angle_alpha   90.00
_cell.angle_beta   90.00
_cell.angle_gamma   90.00
#
_symmetry.space_group_name_H-M   'P 1'
#
loop_
_entity.id
_entity.type
_entity.pdbx_description
1 polymer ?
#
loop_
_entity_poly.entity_id
_entity_poly.type
_entity_poly.pdbx_seq_one_letter_code
_entity_poly.pdbx_strand_id
1 'polypeptide(L)'
;MSIAYHLETDDQSKRTIQTLEDMLRACAIDFGKGWDNHLPLAESSYGNIYHASIKAASFEALYGRKCHSPVCWTEVGEAQI
;
A
#
# COMPACT_ATOMS: atom_id res chain seq x y z
N MET A 1 23.12 29.54 3.66
CA MET A 1 21.93 29.23 2.84
C MET A 1 21.50 27.81 3.21
N SER A 2 20.52 27.64 4.10
CA SER A 2 20.04 26.31 4.49
C SER A 2 18.88 25.94 3.58
N ILE A 3 19.09 24.97 2.70
CA ILE A 3 17.98 24.27 2.05
C ILE A 3 17.53 23.25 3.08
N ALA A 4 16.56 23.63 3.92
CA ALA A 4 15.79 22.65 4.64
C ALA A 4 15.19 21.73 3.58
N TYR A 5 15.53 20.44 3.63
CA TYR A 5 14.93 19.40 2.81
C TYR A 5 13.46 19.22 3.21
N HIS A 6 12.63 20.23 2.97
CA HIS A 6 11.20 20.02 2.89
C HIS A 6 10.96 19.47 1.48
N LEU A 7 11.14 18.14 1.32
CA LEU A 7 10.50 17.46 0.21
C LEU A 7 9.03 17.83 0.33
N GLU A 8 8.52 18.57 -0.65
CA GLU A 8 7.09 18.71 -0.89
C GLU A 8 6.59 17.31 -1.27
N THR A 9 6.46 16.48 -0.24
CA THR A 9 5.71 15.24 -0.31
C THR A 9 4.27 15.70 -0.37
N ASP A 10 3.69 15.62 -1.57
CA ASP A 10 2.26 15.77 -1.79
C ASP A 10 1.52 15.09 -0.64
N ASP A 11 0.50 15.72 -0.07
CA ASP A 11 -0.26 15.19 1.07
C ASP A 11 -0.76 13.76 0.78
N GLN A 12 -0.99 13.45 -0.50
CA GLN A 12 -1.28 12.10 -0.95
C GLN A 12 -0.11 11.13 -0.69
N SER A 13 1.13 11.51 -1.04
CA SER A 13 2.32 10.67 -0.79
C SER A 13 2.55 10.42 0.69
N LYS A 14 2.34 11.42 1.56
CA LYS A 14 2.44 11.23 3.03
C LYS A 14 1.40 10.24 3.53
N ARG A 15 0.14 10.38 3.10
CA ARG A 15 -0.94 9.45 3.45
C ARG A 15 -0.61 8.03 3.01
N THR A 16 -0.09 7.89 1.79
CA THR A 16 0.31 6.61 1.21
C THR A 16 1.45 5.95 1.99
N ILE A 17 2.48 6.71 2.34
CA ILE A 17 3.61 6.22 3.16
C ILE A 17 3.11 5.77 4.54
N GLN A 18 2.23 6.55 5.17
CA GLN A 18 1.67 6.18 6.47
C GLN A 18 0.90 4.87 6.42
N THR A 19 0.05 4.68 5.40
CA THR A 19 -0.69 3.41 5.22
C THR A 19 0.26 2.22 5.03
N LEU A 20 1.34 2.38 4.26
CA LEU A 20 2.34 1.34 4.09
C LEU A 20 3.02 1.00 5.43
N GLU A 21 3.42 2.01 6.20
CA GLU A 21 4.02 1.82 7.53
C GLU A 21 3.09 1.10 8.50
N ASP A 22 1.80 1.44 8.50
CA ASP A 22 0.80 0.82 9.35
C ASP A 22 0.58 -0.66 8.98
N MET A 23 0.54 -0.98 7.68
CA MET A 23 0.47 -2.37 7.19
C MET A 23 1.70 -3.18 7.59
N LEU A 24 2.91 -2.61 7.44
CA LEU A 24 4.15 -3.26 7.82
C LEU A 24 4.21 -3.48 9.34
N ARG A 25 3.72 -2.52 10.13
CA ARG A 25 3.64 -2.63 11.58
C ARG A 25 2.67 -3.72 12.02
N ALA A 26 1.50 -3.81 11.40
CA ALA A 26 0.55 -4.91 11.64
C ALA A 26 1.19 -6.27 11.29
N CYS A 27 1.87 -6.36 10.15
CA CYS A 27 2.60 -7.56 9.74
C CYS A 27 3.67 -7.97 10.77
N ALA A 28 4.45 -7.01 11.28
CA ALA A 28 5.44 -7.27 12.32
C ALA A 28 4.82 -7.73 13.65
N ILE A 29 3.63 -7.22 14.01
CA ILE A 29 2.89 -7.63 15.21
C ILE A 29 2.33 -9.05 15.05
N ASP A 30 1.69 -9.35 13.93
CA ASP A 30 0.98 -10.61 13.71
C ASP A 30 1.95 -11.79 13.51
N PHE A 31 3.07 -11.57 12.83
CA PHE A 31 4.04 -12.63 12.50
C PHE A 31 5.28 -12.66 13.42
N GLY A 32 5.45 -11.65 14.29
CA GLY A 32 6.52 -11.62 15.28
C GLY A 32 7.91 -11.79 14.66
N LYS A 33 8.70 -12.76 15.14
CA LYS A 33 10.09 -12.99 14.68
C LYS A 33 10.22 -13.49 13.23
N GLY A 34 9.13 -13.89 12.57
CA GLY A 34 9.14 -14.40 11.20
C GLY A 34 8.58 -13.43 10.16
N TRP A 35 8.30 -12.17 10.55
CA TRP A 35 7.64 -11.16 9.71
C TRP A 35 8.33 -10.93 8.36
N ASP A 36 9.64 -11.12 8.28
CA ASP A 36 10.45 -11.03 7.07
C ASP A 36 10.02 -12.05 6.00
N ASN A 37 9.63 -13.26 6.41
CA ASN A 37 9.09 -14.29 5.50
C ASN A 37 7.69 -13.93 4.97
N HIS A 38 7.00 -13.00 5.64
CA HIS A 38 5.66 -12.52 5.28
C HIS A 38 5.69 -11.13 4.63
N LEU A 39 6.87 -10.51 4.49
CA LEU A 39 7.02 -9.24 3.80
C LEU A 39 6.49 -9.26 2.35
N PRO A 40 6.69 -10.34 1.55
CA PRO A 40 6.09 -10.44 0.23
C PRO A 40 4.55 -10.40 0.23
N LEU A 41 3.92 -10.85 1.32
CA LEU A 41 2.46 -10.79 1.48
C LEU A 41 2.00 -9.35 1.75
N ALA A 42 2.72 -8.61 2.60
CA ALA A 42 2.43 -7.20 2.87
C ALA A 42 2.61 -6.34 1.61
N GLU A 43 3.69 -6.57 0.86
CA GLU A 43 3.98 -5.88 -0.40
C GLU A 43 2.92 -6.20 -1.48
N SER A 44 2.60 -7.49 -1.66
CA SER A 44 1.54 -7.90 -2.58
C SER A 44 0.17 -7.35 -2.18
N SER A 45 -0.11 -7.27 -0.88
CA SER A 45 -1.38 -6.72 -0.38
C SER A 45 -1.46 -5.24 -0.70
N TYR A 46 -0.42 -4.47 -0.41
CA TYR A 46 -0.37 -3.04 -0.73
C TYR A 46 -0.45 -2.79 -2.23
N GLY A 47 0.26 -3.57 -3.05
CA GLY A 47 0.18 -3.50 -4.51
C GLY A 47 -1.24 -3.74 -5.06
N ASN A 48 -2.06 -4.51 -4.34
CA ASN A 48 -3.44 -4.82 -4.73
C ASN A 48 -4.48 -3.81 -4.24
N ILE A 49 -4.14 -2.92 -3.31
CA ILE A 49 -5.10 -1.94 -2.77
C ILE A 49 -5.47 -0.94 -3.86
N TYR A 50 -6.77 -0.72 -4.04
CA TYR A 50 -7.29 0.32 -4.92
C TYR A 50 -7.06 1.72 -4.33
N HIS A 51 -6.37 2.57 -5.07
CA HIS A 51 -6.16 3.96 -4.69
C HIS A 51 -7.10 4.86 -5.47
N ALA A 52 -8.12 5.43 -4.79
CA ALA A 52 -9.14 6.27 -5.42
C ALA A 52 -8.55 7.50 -6.16
N SER A 53 -7.40 8.01 -5.72
CA SER A 53 -6.70 9.13 -6.38
C SER A 53 -6.10 8.75 -7.74
N ILE A 54 -5.64 7.50 -7.88
CA ILE A 54 -5.06 6.96 -9.14
C ILE A 54 -6.13 6.19 -9.93
N LYS A 55 -7.28 5.91 -9.29
CA LYS A 55 -8.40 5.12 -9.81
C LYS A 55 -8.01 3.70 -10.27
N ALA A 56 -6.95 3.16 -9.68
CA ALA A 56 -6.43 1.84 -9.97
C ALA A 56 -5.70 1.30 -8.72
N ALA A 57 -5.43 -0.01 -8.72
CA ALA A 57 -4.48 -0.56 -7.75
C ALA A 57 -3.06 -0.10 -8.06
N SER A 58 -2.20 0.01 -7.04
CA SER A 58 -0.79 0.40 -7.23
C SER A 58 -0.07 -0.50 -8.25
N PHE A 59 -0.30 -1.81 -8.20
CA PHE A 59 0.26 -2.78 -9.14
C PHE A 59 -0.29 -2.60 -10.56
N GLU A 60 -1.60 -2.35 -10.69
CA GLU A 60 -2.22 -2.09 -12.00
C GLU A 60 -1.68 -0.82 -12.65
N ALA A 61 -1.50 0.24 -11.87
CA ALA A 61 -0.94 1.50 -12.35
C ALA A 61 0.52 1.36 -12.82
N LEU A 62 1.31 0.54 -12.12
CA LEU A 62 2.73 0.35 -12.43
C LEU A 62 2.97 -0.59 -13.62
N TYR A 63 2.20 -1.68 -13.71
CA TYR A 63 2.46 -2.76 -14.68
C TYR A 63 1.40 -2.88 -15.78
N GLY A 64 0.33 -2.09 -15.73
CA GLY A 64 -0.76 -2.11 -16.71
C GLY A 64 -1.57 -3.41 -16.74
N ARG A 65 -1.47 -4.24 -15.70
CA ARG A 65 -2.18 -5.52 -15.57
C ARG A 65 -2.63 -5.78 -14.14
N LYS A 66 -3.71 -6.55 -13.99
CA LYS A 66 -4.17 -6.99 -12.66
C LYS A 66 -3.13 -7.89 -12.01
N CYS A 67 -2.97 -7.78 -10.70
CA CYS A 67 -2.20 -8.75 -9.94
C CYS A 67 -2.99 -10.06 -9.84
N HIS A 68 -2.33 -11.19 -10.05
CA HIS A 68 -2.96 -12.51 -9.94
C HIS A 68 -2.74 -13.14 -8.55
N SER A 69 -2.34 -12.34 -7.56
CA SER A 69 -2.10 -12.84 -6.20
C SER A 69 -3.43 -13.26 -5.56
N PRO A 70 -3.52 -14.48 -5.00
CA PRO A 70 -4.73 -14.97 -4.33
C PRO A 70 -5.03 -14.24 -3.01
N VAL A 71 -4.14 -13.35 -2.56
CA VAL A 71 -4.35 -12.48 -1.39
C VAL A 71 -5.25 -11.31 -1.83
N CYS A 72 -6.52 -11.61 -2.02
CA CYS A 72 -7.57 -10.65 -2.30
C CYS A 72 -8.21 -10.28 -0.96
N TRP A 73 -7.85 -9.13 -0.38
CA TRP A 73 -8.75 -8.48 0.56
C TRP A 73 -9.88 -7.87 -0.27
N THR A 74 -11.04 -8.52 -0.16
CA THR A 74 -12.36 -8.09 -0.62
C THR A 74 -12.55 -6.59 -0.55
N GLU A 75 -13.12 -6.03 -1.62
CA GLU A 75 -13.74 -4.71 -1.68
C GLU A 75 -14.42 -4.34 -0.35
N VAL A 76 -13.80 -3.46 0.44
CA VAL A 76 -14.55 -2.63 1.37
C VAL A 76 -15.15 -1.49 0.55
N GLY A 77 -16.34 -1.76 0.03
CA GLY A 77 -17.32 -0.76 -0.38
C GLY A 77 -17.17 -0.20 -1.79
N GLU A 78 -17.61 -0.94 -2.80
CA GLU A 78 -18.46 -0.30 -3.81
C GLU A 78 -19.75 0.12 -3.11
N ALA A 79 -19.76 1.37 -2.61
CA ALA A 79 -21.00 2.05 -2.30
C ALA A 79 -21.77 2.19 -3.63
N GLN A 80 -22.75 1.31 -3.82
CA GLN A 80 -23.78 1.51 -4.84
C GLN A 80 -24.46 2.86 -4.57
N ILE A 81 -24.39 3.75 -5.56
CA ILE A 81 -25.39 4.79 -5.78
C ILE A 81 -26.15 4.37 -7.03
#